data_AF-A0A0B6YL30-F1
#
_entry.id   AF-A0A0B6YL30-F1
#
_cell.length_a   1.000
_cell.length_b   1.000
_cell.length_c   1.000
_cell.angle_alpha   90.00
_cell.angle_beta   90.00
_cell.angle_gamma   90.00
#
_symmetry.space_group_name_H-M   'P 1'
#
loop_
_entity.id
_entity.type
_entity.pdbx_description
1 polymer ?
#
loop_
_entity_poly.entity_id
_entity_poly.type
_entity_poly.pdbx_seq_one_letter_code
_entity_poly.pdbx_strand_id
1 'polypeptide(L)' 'GSGTISGPEETSFGSMLELSWRGSKTVNVGKDTRKFIQDNDEVLMYGYCEKDGVKIGFGECAGKILPANKRY' A
#
# COMPACT_ATOMS: atom_id res chain seq x y z
N GLY A 1 5.97 -15.87 2.39
CA GLY A 1 5.05 -14.73 2.58
C GLY A 1 3.74 -15.27 3.09
N SER A 2 3.04 -14.51 3.92
CA SER A 2 1.73 -14.86 4.50
C SER A 2 0.57 -14.89 3.49
N GLY A 3 0.77 -14.31 2.31
CA GLY A 3 -0.32 -13.79 1.49
C GLY A 3 -0.63 -12.33 1.88
N THR A 4 -1.54 -11.69 1.14
CA THR A 4 -2.03 -10.34 1.45
C THR A 4 -2.71 -10.33 2.82
N ILE A 5 -2.34 -9.37 3.67
CA ILE A 5 -2.89 -9.21 5.01
C ILE A 5 -4.03 -8.20 4.95
N SER A 6 -5.28 -8.67 5.09
CA SER A 6 -6.49 -7.84 5.07
C SER A 6 -7.31 -8.07 6.33
N GLY A 7 -7.70 -6.99 7.01
CA GLY A 7 -8.65 -7.02 8.12
C GLY A 7 -10.11 -6.89 7.65
N PRO A 8 -11.07 -6.92 8.59
CA PRO A 8 -12.50 -6.86 8.28
C PRO A 8 -12.99 -5.47 7.85
N GLU A 9 -12.27 -4.41 8.25
CA GLU A 9 -12.64 -3.01 7.95
C GLU A 9 -12.05 -2.56 6.61
N GLU A 10 -12.75 -1.73 5.83
CA GLU A 10 -12.27 -1.25 4.51
C GLU A 10 -10.91 -0.54 4.60
N THR A 11 -10.63 0.13 5.73
CA THR A 11 -9.35 0.81 5.99
C THR A 11 -8.18 -0.15 6.28
N SER A 12 -8.47 -1.43 6.44
CA SER A 12 -7.51 -2.49 6.77
C SER A 12 -7.28 -3.49 5.63
N PHE A 13 -7.76 -3.20 4.42
CA PHE A 13 -7.49 -4.02 3.24
C PHE A 13 -6.04 -3.91 2.78
N GLY A 14 -5.44 -5.05 2.42
CA GLY A 14 -4.00 -5.15 2.15
C GLY A 14 -3.57 -4.88 0.70
N SER A 15 -4.50 -4.51 -0.19
CA SER A 15 -4.16 -4.22 -1.59
C SER A 15 -4.99 -3.10 -2.21
N MET A 16 -4.42 -2.45 -3.23
CA MET A 16 -5.12 -1.47 -4.06
C MET A 16 -6.33 -2.07 -4.79
N LEU A 17 -6.28 -3.37 -5.11
CA LEU A 17 -7.39 -4.10 -5.73
C LEU A 17 -8.62 -4.13 -4.80
N GLU A 18 -8.39 -4.41 -3.52
CA GLU A 18 -9.44 -4.44 -2.51
C GLU A 18 -9.91 -3.02 -2.16
N LEU A 19 -8.98 -2.10 -1.87
CA LEU A 19 -9.27 -0.71 -1.50
C LEU A 19 -10.09 0.04 -2.57
N SER A 20 -9.74 -0.16 -3.85
CA SER A 20 -10.47 0.45 -4.97
C SER A 20 -11.66 -0.37 -5.46
N TRP A 21 -11.93 -1.53 -4.85
CA TRP A 21 -12.92 -2.50 -5.29
C TRP A 21 -12.84 -2.80 -6.79
N ARG A 22 -11.69 -3.33 -7.22
CA ARG A 22 -11.37 -3.60 -8.64
C ARG A 22 -11.45 -2.34 -9.52
N GLY A 23 -11.12 -1.18 -8.95
CA GLY A 23 -11.16 0.12 -9.62
C GLY A 23 -12.56 0.72 -9.77
N SER A 24 -13.60 0.21 -9.13
CA SER A 24 -14.92 0.85 -9.13
C SER A 24 -14.99 2.03 -8.14
N LYS A 25 -14.21 2.01 -7.06
CA LYS A 25 -14.06 3.07 -6.06
C LYS A 25 -12.72 3.80 -6.25
N THR A 26 -12.65 5.07 -5.82
CA THR A 26 -11.39 5.84 -5.74
C THR A 26 -10.83 5.80 -4.32
N VAL A 27 -9.50 5.77 -4.22
CA VAL A 27 -8.75 5.82 -2.95
C VAL A 27 -8.09 7.19 -2.85
N ASN A 28 -8.32 7.90 -1.75
CA ASN A 28 -7.70 9.19 -1.50
C ASN A 28 -6.25 9.01 -1.04
N VAL A 29 -5.33 9.74 -1.68
CA VAL A 29 -3.89 9.74 -1.36
C VAL A 29 -3.44 11.19 -1.24
N GLY A 30 -3.54 11.76 -0.04
CA GLY A 30 -3.28 13.18 0.18
C GLY A 30 -4.28 14.06 -0.58
N LYS A 31 -3.79 14.87 -1.53
CA LYS A 31 -4.62 15.71 -2.41
C LYS A 31 -5.00 15.02 -3.72
N ASP A 32 -4.44 13.84 -3.99
CA ASP A 32 -4.67 13.07 -5.21
C ASP A 32 -5.61 11.89 -4.95
N THR A 33 -6.01 11.23 -6.04
CA THR A 33 -6.74 9.96 -5.97
C THR A 33 -6.04 8.88 -6.79
N ARG A 34 -6.24 7.63 -6.39
CA ARG A 34 -5.76 6.44 -7.10
C ARG A 34 -6.85 5.38 -7.18
N LYS A 35 -6.70 4.49 -8.15
CA LYS A 35 -7.39 3.18 -8.19
C LYS A 35 -6.37 2.06 -8.11
N PHE A 36 -5.26 2.23 -8.82
CA PHE A 36 -4.05 1.44 -8.75
C PHE A 36 -2.84 2.38 -8.71
N ILE A 37 -1.68 1.80 -8.43
CA ILE A 37 -0.38 2.48 -8.44
C ILE A 37 -0.08 2.99 -9.86
N GLN A 38 0.53 4.18 -9.96
CA GLN A 38 0.93 4.83 -11.20
C GLN A 38 2.45 4.97 -11.28
N ASP A 39 2.96 5.28 -12.47
CA ASP A 39 4.37 5.60 -12.67
C ASP A 39 4.82 6.72 -11.72
N ASN A 40 5.94 6.48 -11.05
CA ASN A 40 6.57 7.34 -10.04
C ASN A 40 5.87 7.39 -8.68
N ASP A 41 4.79 6.65 -8.47
CA ASP A 41 4.31 6.40 -7.11
C ASP A 41 5.34 5.56 -6.33
N GLU A 42 5.44 5.84 -5.03
CA GLU A 42 6.28 5.12 -4.09
C GLU A 42 5.42 4.51 -2.99
N VAL A 43 5.63 3.23 -2.70
CA VAL A 43 4.92 2.49 -1.65
C VAL A 43 5.89 2.15 -0.55
N LEU A 44 5.56 2.54 0.68
CA LEU A 44 6.33 2.28 1.89
C LEU A 44 5.48 1.44 2.83
N MET A 45 6.00 0.31 3.27
CA MET A 45 5.37 -0.55 4.26
C MET A 45 6.18 -0.56 5.55
N TYR A 46 5.47 -0.41 6.66
CA TYR A 46 6.02 -0.44 8.01
C TYR A 46 5.24 -1.44 8.86
N GLY A 47 5.92 -2.04 9.82
CA GLY A 47 5.31 -2.89 10.82
C GLY A 47 6.10 -2.81 12.12
N TYR A 48 5.42 -2.89 13.25
CA TYR A 48 6.04 -2.93 14.56
C TYR A 48 5.15 -3.65 15.57
N CYS A 49 5.77 -4.15 16.63
CA CYS A 49 5.09 -4.52 17.86
C CYS A 49 5.39 -3.46 18.93
N GLU A 50 4.41 -3.15 19.77
CA GLU A 50 4.55 -2.18 20.85
C GLU A 50 4.01 -2.77 22.16
N LYS A 51 4.77 -2.59 23.23
CA LYS A 51 4.38 -2.99 24.59
C LYS A 51 5.05 -2.05 25.59
N ASP A 52 4.28 -1.53 26.54
CA ASP A 52 4.77 -0.69 27.64
C ASP A 52 5.64 0.50 27.16
N GLY A 53 5.26 1.11 26.04
CA GLY A 53 5.98 2.23 25.41
C GLY A 53 7.25 1.83 24.65
N VAL A 54 7.63 0.55 24.63
CA VAL A 54 8.75 0.03 23.83
C VAL A 54 8.24 -0.46 22.48
N LYS A 55 8.88 0.02 21.40
CA LYS A 55 8.55 -0.34 20.02
C LYS A 55 9.68 -1.16 19.38
N ILE A 56 9.32 -2.31 18.82
CA ILE A 56 10.23 -3.15 18.01
C ILE A 56 9.69 -3.16 16.58
N GLY A 57 10.39 -2.45 15.69
CA GLY A 57 9.98 -2.28 14.29
C GLY A 57 10.76 -3.16 13.32
N PHE A 58 10.17 -3.40 12.16
CA PHE A 58 10.80 -4.11 11.04
C PHE A 58 11.67 -3.20 10.16
N GLY A 59 11.63 -1.89 10.38
CA GLY A 59 12.18 -0.90 9.46
C GLY A 59 11.24 -0.63 8.29
N GLU A 60 11.82 -0.19 7.18
CA GLU A 60 11.10 0.20 5.96
C GLU A 60 11.20 -0.89 4.88
N CYS A 61 10.07 -1.21 4.26
CA CYS A 61 10.03 -1.95 3.00
C CYS A 61 9.45 -1.01 1.93
N ALA A 62 10.32 -0.44 1.09
CA ALA A 62 9.96 0.58 0.12
C ALA A 62 10.23 0.16 -1.33
N GLY A 63 9.43 0.72 -2.23
CA GLY A 63 9.61 0.55 -3.67
C GLY A 63 8.93 1.66 -4.46
N LYS A 64 9.66 2.21 -5.43
CA LYS A 64 9.16 3.19 -6.39
C LYS A 64 8.86 2.51 -7.73
N ILE A 65 7.69 2.78 -8.28
CA ILE A 65 7.33 2.32 -9.62
C ILE A 65 7.99 3.25 -10.65
N LEU A 66 8.82 2.67 -11.52
CA LEU A 66 9.36 3.38 -12.67
C LEU A 66 8.45 3.15 -13.88
N PRO A 67 8.41 4.12 -14.83
CA PRO A 67 7.74 3.90 -16.09
C PRO A 67 8.16 2.61 -16.77
N ALA A 68 7.21 1.95 -17.40
CA ALA A 68 7.50 0.77 -18.21
C ALA A 68 8.54 1.10 -19.29
N ASN A 69 9.43 0.15 -19.58
CA ASN A 69 10.34 0.27 -20.70
C ASN A 69 9.52 0.46 -21.98
N LYS A 70 9.87 1.48 -22.79
CA LYS A 70 9.28 1.72 -24.10
C LYS A 70 9.71 0.63 -25.07
N ARG A 71 9.13 -0.55 -24.95
CA ARG A 71 9.15 -1.61 -25.96
C ARG A 71 7.71 -1.96 -26.24
N TYR A 72 7.04 -1.13 -27.02
CA TYR A 72 6.01 -1.41 -28.03
C TYR A 72 5.77 -0.09 -28.78
#